data_AF-A0A8W8MBV6-F1
#
_entry.id   AF-A0A8W8MBV6-F1
#
_cell.length_a   1.000
_cell.length_b   1.000
_cell.length_c   1.000
_cell.angle_alpha   90.00
_cell.angle_beta   90.00
_cell.angle_gamma   90.00
#
_symmetry.space_group_name_H-M   'P 1'
#
loop_
_entity.id
_entity.type
_entity.pdbx_description
1 polymer ?
#
loop_
_entity_poly.entity_id
_entity_poly.type
_entity_poly.pdbx_seq_one_letter_code
_entity_poly.pdbx_strand_id
1 'polypeptide(L)'
;MEGCRGEDRFNRSHRRSRVVVEQAFGVLKSRLRCLHKTGGVLDYQPTKCCKIIFVCCQLHNICIDKHLPVSDNPEELPEDENDVVYQGPVNDGKSTRDQLIRQRFS
;
A
#
# COMPACT_ATOMS: atom_id res chain seq x y z
N MET A 1 -14.36 -14.08 -23.23
CA MET A 1 -12.94 -13.69 -23.32
C MET A 1 -12.24 -14.32 -22.13
N GLU A 2 -11.70 -15.53 -22.28
CA GLU A 2 -10.84 -16.14 -21.27
C GLU A 2 -9.47 -15.47 -21.37
N GLY A 3 -8.96 -14.94 -20.25
CA GLY A 3 -7.58 -14.45 -20.18
C GLY A 3 -6.61 -15.61 -20.39
N CYS A 4 -5.38 -15.32 -20.82
CA CYS A 4 -4.36 -16.35 -20.85
C CYS A 4 -4.15 -16.85 -19.40
N ARG A 5 -4.00 -18.17 -19.18
CA ARG A 5 -3.84 -18.76 -17.81
C ARG A 5 -2.81 -18.02 -16.94
N GLY A 6 -1.79 -17.43 -17.54
CA GLY A 6 -0.81 -16.61 -16.83
C GLY A 6 -1.30 -15.24 -16.37
N GLU A 7 -2.15 -14.58 -17.16
CA GLU A 7 -2.80 -13.34 -16.77
C GLU A 7 -3.71 -13.56 -15.55
N ASP A 8 -4.49 -14.64 -15.55
CA ASP A 8 -5.38 -14.97 -14.43
C ASP A 8 -4.62 -15.24 -13.13
N ARG A 9 -3.51 -16.01 -13.22
CA ARG A 9 -2.64 -16.27 -12.06
C ARG A 9 -1.98 -15.00 -11.55
N PHE A 10 -1.51 -14.14 -12.44
CA PHE A 10 -0.97 -12.83 -12.07
C PHE A 10 -2.04 -11.99 -11.37
N ASN A 11 -3.22 -11.83 -11.96
CA ASN A 11 -4.30 -11.01 -11.42
C ASN A 11 -4.72 -11.50 -10.02
N ARG A 12 -4.85 -12.81 -9.83
CA ARG A 12 -5.15 -13.41 -8.52
C ARG A 12 -4.06 -13.12 -7.50
N SER A 13 -2.79 -13.29 -7.86
CA SER A 13 -1.65 -13.05 -6.97
C SER A 13 -1.50 -11.56 -6.63
N HIS A 14 -1.62 -10.69 -7.64
CA HIS A 14 -1.50 -9.26 -7.52
C HIS A 14 -2.62 -8.70 -6.64
N ARG A 15 -3.87 -9.10 -6.88
CA ARG A 15 -5.02 -8.72 -6.04
C ARG A 15 -4.79 -9.11 -4.57
N ARG A 16 -4.38 -10.35 -4.31
CA ARG A 16 -4.10 -10.83 -2.95
C ARG A 16 -3.00 -10.01 -2.28
N SER A 17 -1.93 -9.70 -3.01
CA SER A 17 -0.82 -8.90 -2.50
C SER A 17 -1.27 -7.47 -2.17
N ARG A 18 -2.07 -6.86 -3.05
CA ARG A 18 -2.63 -5.52 -2.85
C ARG A 18 -3.50 -5.45 -1.59
N VAL A 19 -4.39 -6.41 -1.38
CA VAL A 19 -5.23 -6.48 -0.17
C VAL A 19 -4.39 -6.49 1.11
N VAL A 20 -3.32 -7.28 1.16
CA VAL A 20 -2.44 -7.34 2.35
C VAL A 20 -1.74 -6.00 2.59
N VAL A 21 -1.22 -5.37 1.52
CA VAL A 21 -0.53 -4.08 1.61
C VAL A 21 -1.48 -2.96 2.04
N GLU A 22 -2.68 -2.90 1.46
CA GLU A 22 -3.71 -1.91 1.80
C GLU A 22 -4.17 -2.05 3.25
N GLN A 23 -4.43 -3.28 3.71
CA GLN A 23 -4.79 -3.55 5.10
C GLN A 23 -3.67 -3.14 6.06
N ALA A 24 -2.42 -3.48 5.75
CA ALA A 24 -1.28 -3.11 6.58
C ALA A 24 -1.14 -1.58 6.70
N PHE A 25 -1.27 -0.84 5.59
CA PHE A 25 -1.24 0.62 5.62
C PHE A 25 -2.48 1.23 6.29
N GLY A 26 -3.65 0.61 6.18
CA GLY A 26 -4.84 1.03 6.91
C GLY A 26 -4.62 0.99 8.41
N VAL A 27 -4.14 -0.13 8.93
CA VAL A 27 -3.83 -0.30 10.37
C VAL A 27 -2.70 0.64 10.80
N LEU A 28 -1.64 0.78 10.00
CA LEU A 28 -0.53 1.68 10.30
C LEU A 28 -0.99 3.13 10.43
N LYS A 29 -1.78 3.63 9.47
CA LYS A 29 -2.34 5.00 9.47
C LYS A 29 -3.32 5.22 10.62
N SER A 30 -4.15 4.23 10.95
CA SER A 30 -5.06 4.29 12.10
C SER A 30 -4.31 4.39 13.43
N ARG A 31 -3.27 3.55 13.61
CA ARG A 31 -2.46 3.53 14.83
C ARG A 31 -1.60 4.79 14.98
N LEU A 32 -0.99 5.26 13.89
CA LEU A 32 -0.06 6.40 13.88
C LEU A 32 -0.62 7.52 13.01
N ARG A 33 -1.52 8.31 13.60
CA ARG A 33 -2.27 9.37 12.89
C ARG A 33 -1.40 10.42 12.20
N CYS A 34 -0.11 10.55 12.53
CA CYS A 34 0.82 11.41 11.78
C CYS A 34 0.98 11.01 10.29
N LEU A 35 0.61 9.78 9.92
CA LEU A 35 0.54 9.30 8.53
C LEU A 35 -0.86 9.45 7.92
N HIS A 36 -1.83 9.91 8.70
CA HIS A 36 -3.23 10.05 8.31
C HIS A 36 -3.59 11.53 8.18
N LYS A 37 -4.45 11.87 7.21
CA LYS A 37 -4.86 13.26 6.94
C LYS A 37 -5.43 13.97 8.18
N THR A 38 -6.12 13.24 9.07
CA THR A 38 -6.67 13.80 10.32
C THR A 38 -5.61 14.14 11.37
N GLY A 39 -4.43 13.52 11.33
CA GLY A 39 -3.29 13.89 12.18
C GLY A 39 -2.36 14.92 11.53
N GLY A 40 -2.79 15.53 10.42
CA GLY A 40 -2.02 16.47 9.61
C GLY A 40 -1.44 15.84 8.33
N VAL A 41 -0.77 16.67 7.54
CA VAL A 41 0.00 16.23 6.37
C VAL A 41 1.47 16.26 6.74
N LEU A 42 2.25 15.28 6.25
CA LEU A 42 3.70 15.32 6.36
C LEU A 42 4.27 16.40 5.42
N ASP A 43 4.21 17.64 5.86
CA ASP A 43 4.75 18.80 5.13
C ASP A 43 6.28 18.90 5.31
N TYR A 44 6.98 17.89 4.80
CA TYR A 44 8.43 17.81 4.81
C TYR A 44 8.95 17.42 3.43
N GLN A 45 10.25 17.62 3.22
CA GLN A 45 10.91 17.07 2.04
C GLN A 45 10.72 15.54 1.95
N PRO A 46 10.58 14.97 0.73
CA PRO A 46 10.34 13.54 0.54
C PRO A 46 11.32 12.64 1.29
N THR A 47 12.59 13.02 1.34
CA THR A 47 13.65 12.30 2.09
C THR A 47 13.36 12.20 3.58
N LYS A 48 12.75 13.22 4.19
CA LYS A 48 12.34 13.22 5.59
C LYS A 48 11.04 12.45 5.77
N CYS A 49 10.08 12.56 4.84
CA CYS A 49 8.86 11.75 4.85
C CYS A 49 9.18 10.25 4.84
N CYS A 50 10.11 9.79 3.98
CA CYS A 50 10.55 8.40 3.95
C CYS A 50 11.11 7.92 5.29
N LYS A 51 11.91 8.76 5.98
CA LYS A 51 12.45 8.43 7.31
C LYS A 51 11.35 8.30 8.36
N ILE A 52 10.37 9.22 8.35
CA ILE A 52 9.22 9.17 9.25
C ILE A 52 8.41 7.89 9.02
N ILE A 53 8.08 7.57 7.77
CA ILE A 53 7.35 6.36 7.41
C ILE A 53 8.11 5.11 7.87
N PHE A 54 9.42 5.05 7.64
CA PHE A 54 10.26 3.92 8.07
C PHE A 54 10.20 3.70 9.59
N VAL A 55 10.35 4.78 10.37
CA VAL A 55 10.25 4.71 11.83
C VAL A 55 8.84 4.27 12.27
N CYS A 56 7.79 4.75 11.61
CA CYS A 56 6.42 4.33 11.89
C CYS A 56 6.23 2.82 11.67
N CYS A 57 6.79 2.26 10.60
CA CYS A 57 6.76 0.81 10.36
C CYS A 57 7.50 0.03 11.47
N GLN A 58 8.67 0.50 11.90
CA GLN A 58 9.42 -0.10 13.01
C GLN A 58 8.61 -0.08 14.31
N LEU A 59 8.03 1.06 14.67
CA LEU A 59 7.19 1.20 15.86
C LEU A 59 5.94 0.31 15.78
N HIS A 60 5.32 0.21 14.61
CA HIS A 60 4.18 -0.67 14.39
C HIS A 60 4.54 -2.14 14.61
N ASN A 61 5.70 -2.60 14.12
CA ASN A 61 6.18 -3.95 14.35
C ASN A 61 6.44 -4.23 15.84
N ILE A 62 7.00 -3.26 16.57
CA ILE A 62 7.16 -3.36 18.03
C ILE A 62 5.79 -3.48 18.72
N CYS A 63 4.78 -2.71 18.29
CA CYS A 63 3.43 -2.84 18.83
C CYS A 63 2.81 -4.22 18.58
N ILE A 64 3.05 -4.82 17.41
CA ILE A 64 2.63 -6.20 17.10
C ILE A 64 3.32 -7.19 18.04
N ASP A 65 4.65 -7.12 18.16
CA ASP A 65 5.45 -8.01 19.03
C ASP A 65 4.98 -7.93 20.49
N LYS A 66 4.68 -6.71 20.95
CA LYS A 66 4.18 -6.45 22.31
C LYS A 66 2.68 -6.69 22.49
N HIS A 67 1.98 -7.17 21.46
CA HIS A 67 0.54 -7.43 21.48
C HIS A 67 -0.29 -6.21 21.93
N LEU A 68 0.16 -5.00 21.56
CA LEU A 68 -0.54 -3.78 21.92
C LEU A 68 -1.81 -3.63 21.08
N PRO A 69 -2.96 -3.29 21.70
CA PRO A 69 -4.21 -3.12 20.96
C PRO A 69 -4.04 -2.04 19.88
N VAL A 70 -4.67 -2.25 18.72
CA VAL A 70 -4.92 -1.15 17.77
C VAL A 70 -6.07 -0.36 18.37
N SER A 71 -6.01 0.97 18.36
CA SER A 71 -7.10 1.80 18.89
C SER A 71 -8.44 1.39 18.27
N ASP A 72 -9.43 1.04 19.09
CA ASP A 72 -10.75 0.52 18.70
C ASP A 72 -11.67 1.56 18.05
N ASN A 73 -11.12 2.66 17.53
CA ASN A 73 -11.86 3.59 16.69
C ASN A 73 -11.54 3.28 15.22
N PRO A 74 -12.26 2.32 14.60
CA PRO A 74 -12.38 2.30 13.15
C PRO A 74 -13.25 3.49 12.79
N GLU A 75 -12.66 4.68 12.85
CA GLU A 75 -13.22 5.79 12.09
C GLU A 75 -13.30 5.28 10.65
N GLU A 76 -14.50 5.22 10.07
CA GLU A 76 -14.67 4.91 8.65
C GLU A 76 -13.82 5.92 7.89
N LEU A 77 -12.61 5.49 7.54
CA LEU A 77 -11.69 6.36 6.84
C LEU A 77 -12.27 6.48 5.44
N PRO A 78 -12.62 7.69 4.99
CA PRO A 78 -13.00 7.87 3.60
C PRO A 78 -11.89 7.27 2.75
N GLU A 79 -12.27 6.54 1.71
CA GLU A 79 -11.32 5.98 0.76
C GLU A 79 -10.38 7.10 0.33
N ASP A 80 -9.08 6.81 0.36
CA ASP A 80 -8.10 7.79 -0.03
C ASP A 80 -8.22 7.97 -1.56
N GLU A 81 -9.08 8.89 -2.01
CA GLU A 81 -9.22 9.34 -3.40
C GLU A 81 -7.96 10.09 -3.89
N ASN A 82 -6.79 9.62 -3.49
CA ASN A 82 -5.52 10.02 -4.09
C ASN A 82 -5.38 9.29 -5.42
N ASP A 83 -6.21 9.66 -6.40
CA ASP A 83 -5.94 9.41 -7.82
C ASP A 83 -4.79 10.34 -8.25
N VAL A 84 -3.59 10.08 -7.74
CA VAL A 84 -2.38 10.70 -8.28
C VAL A 84 -2.21 10.13 -9.67
N VAL A 85 -2.64 10.90 -10.68
CA VAL A 85 -2.50 10.54 -12.08
C VAL A 85 -1.02 10.30 -12.36
N TYR A 86 -0.68 9.05 -12.65
CA TYR A 86 0.69 8.67 -12.97
C TYR A 86 1.16 9.42 -14.23
N GLN A 87 2.17 10.28 -14.08
CA GLN A 87 2.72 11.12 -15.17
C GLN A 87 3.94 10.49 -15.87
N GLY A 88 4.21 9.20 -15.66
CA GLY A 88 5.33 8.53 -16.32
C GLY A 88 5.03 8.11 -17.77
N PRO A 89 5.93 7.32 -18.39
CA PRO A 89 5.80 6.91 -19.79
C PRO A 89 4.49 6.16 -20.06
N VAL A 90 3.82 6.48 -21.17
CA VAL A 90 2.58 5.80 -21.57
C VAL A 90 2.83 4.30 -21.71
N ASN A 91 2.00 3.47 -21.06
CA ASN A 91 2.06 2.01 -21.03
C ASN A 91 3.20 1.35 -20.21
N ASP A 92 3.94 2.08 -19.36
CA ASP A 92 4.96 1.48 -18.49
C ASP A 92 4.36 0.35 -17.61
N GLY A 93 3.16 0.57 -17.06
CA GLY A 93 2.50 -0.40 -16.18
C GLY A 93 2.06 -1.65 -16.94
N LYS A 94 1.58 -1.50 -18.18
CA LYS A 94 1.20 -2.62 -19.04
C LYS A 94 2.42 -3.44 -19.46
N SER A 95 3.50 -2.76 -19.86
CA SER A 95 4.77 -3.42 -20.23
C SER A 95 5.36 -4.21 -19.05
N THR A 96 5.41 -3.60 -17.86
CA THR A 96 5.90 -4.23 -16.63
C THR A 96 5.05 -5.46 -16.26
N ARG A 97 3.72 -5.33 -16.34
CA ARG A 97 2.79 -6.44 -16.09
C ARG A 97 3.03 -7.60 -17.05
N ASP A 98 3.10 -7.31 -18.35
CA ASP A 98 3.25 -8.34 -19.37
C ASP A 98 4.62 -9.05 -19.24
N GLN A 99 5.67 -8.32 -18.85
CA GLN A 99 6.98 -8.89 -18.53
C GLN A 99 6.93 -9.82 -17.31
N LEU A 100 6.28 -9.40 -16.21
CA LEU A 100 6.11 -10.22 -15.00
C LEU A 100 5.33 -11.51 -15.29
N ILE A 101 4.26 -11.42 -16.08
CA ILE A 101 3.45 -12.58 -16.47
C ILE A 101 4.32 -13.60 -17.22
N ARG A 102 5.09 -13.13 -18.22
CA ARG A 102 5.99 -14.00 -19.01
C ARG A 102 7.08 -14.65 -18.15
N GLN A 103 7.63 -13.92 -17.19
CA GLN A 103 8.77 -14.41 -16.39
C GLN A 103 8.35 -15.32 -15.23
N ARG A 104 7.15 -15.13 -14.66
CA ARG A 104 6.78 -15.73 -13.35
C ARG A 104 5.42 -16.43 -13.32
N PHE A 105 4.57 -16.27 -14.34
CA PHE A 105 3.20 -16.78 -14.32
C PHE A 105 2.82 -17.60 -15.57
N SER A 106 3.79 -18.07 -16.38
CA SER A 106 3.60 -18.93 -17.56
C SER A 106 2.84 -20.22 -17.28
#